data_AF-A0A1C3PF90-F1
#
_entry.id   AF-A0A1C3PF90-F1
#
_cell.length_a   1.000
_cell.length_b   1.000
_cell.length_c   1.000
_cell.angle_alpha   90.00
_cell.angle_beta   90.00
_cell.angle_gamma   90.00
#
_symmetry.space_group_name_H-M   'P 1'
#
loop_
_entity.id
_entity.type
_entity.pdbx_description
1 polymer ?
#
loop_
_entity_poly.entity_id
_entity_poly.type
_entity_poly.pdbx_seq_one_letter_code
_entity_poly.pdbx_strand_id
1 'polypeptide(L)'
;MAVSAAELRAESRRLRALGWSYRRIALEWQRRYRLNARVAFRLAHGWTQEEAARRWNARWPYEDPPKTGKAFSYWEVWPGRGGRAPSTQTLQRLAELYLCRPGDLLDGDDFGRLDTGCDDVSREHEVGRSQAGQLIHDPREHRSGPASPGGGDPVPDVGHLAHSLPRHPA
;
A
#
# COMPACT_ATOMS: atom_id res chain seq x y z
N MET A 1 -16.79 29.53 10.61
CA MET A 1 -17.10 29.59 9.16
C MET A 1 -16.92 28.20 8.58
N ALA A 2 -17.96 27.62 7.98
CA ALA A 2 -17.83 26.33 7.29
C ALA A 2 -17.09 26.57 5.96
N VAL A 3 -16.01 25.82 5.71
CA VAL A 3 -15.28 25.90 4.43
C VAL A 3 -16.00 25.06 3.38
N SER A 4 -16.21 25.62 2.20
CA SER A 4 -16.86 24.91 1.09
C SER A 4 -15.88 23.98 0.36
N ALA A 5 -16.42 22.98 -0.34
CA ALA A 5 -15.62 22.10 -1.18
C ALA A 5 -14.91 22.85 -2.32
N ALA A 6 -15.51 23.92 -2.87
CA ALA A 6 -14.90 24.72 -3.91
C ALA A 6 -13.67 25.48 -3.41
N GLU A 7 -13.76 26.10 -2.23
CA GLU A 7 -12.64 26.77 -1.56
C GLU A 7 -11.51 25.79 -1.26
N LEU A 8 -11.82 24.61 -0.72
CA LEU A 8 -10.82 23.57 -0.46
C LEU A 8 -10.12 23.14 -1.76
N ARG A 9 -10.84 22.95 -2.88
CA ARG A 9 -10.20 22.60 -4.16
C ARG A 9 -9.27 23.71 -4.66
N ALA A 10 -9.67 24.97 -4.54
CA ALA A 10 -8.83 26.10 -4.92
C ALA A 10 -7.55 26.16 -4.07
N GLU A 11 -7.70 25.97 -2.76
CA GLU A 11 -6.57 25.96 -1.82
C GLU A 11 -5.65 24.76 -2.05
N SER A 12 -6.18 23.56 -2.31
CA SER A 12 -5.37 22.40 -2.68
C SER A 12 -4.49 22.68 -3.89
N ARG A 13 -5.05 23.26 -4.97
CA ARG A 13 -4.26 23.62 -6.16
C ARG A 13 -3.13 24.59 -5.82
N ARG A 14 -3.42 25.60 -5.01
CA ARG A 14 -2.41 26.55 -4.54
C ARG A 14 -1.31 25.86 -3.72
N LEU A 15 -1.68 25.05 -2.74
CA LEU A 15 -0.72 24.33 -1.88
C LEU A 15 0.11 23.32 -2.68
N ARG A 16 -0.48 22.65 -3.68
CA ARG A 16 0.25 21.78 -4.61
C ARG A 16 1.27 22.55 -5.45
N ALA A 17 0.93 23.75 -5.92
CA ALA A 17 1.88 24.62 -6.63
C ALA A 17 3.06 25.05 -5.73
N LEU A 18 2.83 25.14 -4.41
CA LEU A 18 3.87 25.40 -3.41
C LEU A 18 4.65 24.13 -2.97
N GLY A 19 4.42 22.97 -3.62
CA GLY A 19 5.15 21.73 -3.37
C GLY A 19 4.61 20.86 -2.22
N TRP A 20 3.50 21.22 -1.57
CA TRP A 20 2.95 20.43 -0.47
C TRP A 20 2.39 19.10 -0.94
N SER A 21 2.77 17.96 -0.35
CA SER A 21 2.17 16.67 -0.70
C SER A 21 0.67 16.61 -0.37
N TYR A 22 -0.10 15.76 -1.07
CA TYR A 22 -1.51 15.53 -0.77
C TYR A 22 -1.73 15.08 0.67
N ARG A 23 -0.85 14.20 1.18
CA ARG A 23 -0.84 13.79 2.57
C ARG A 23 -0.71 14.97 3.53
N ARG A 24 0.24 15.88 3.29
CA ARG A 24 0.42 17.06 4.15
C ARG A 24 -0.82 17.96 4.14
N ILE A 25 -1.40 18.20 2.95
CA ILE A 25 -2.63 19.00 2.79
C ILE A 25 -3.78 18.35 3.56
N ALA A 26 -4.02 17.05 3.35
CA ALA A 26 -5.10 16.33 3.99
C ALA A 26 -4.98 16.33 5.53
N LEU A 27 -3.79 16.02 6.06
CA LEU A 27 -3.56 16.03 7.51
C LEU A 27 -3.72 17.43 8.12
N GLU A 28 -3.32 18.48 7.41
CA GLU A 28 -3.55 19.86 7.85
C GLU A 28 -5.04 20.19 7.92
N TRP A 29 -5.81 19.79 6.90
CA TRP A 29 -7.25 20.02 6.88
C TRP A 29 -8.03 19.19 7.90
N GLN A 30 -7.59 17.96 8.19
CA GLN A 30 -8.14 17.16 9.29
C GLN A 30 -7.98 17.90 10.63
N ARG A 31 -6.78 18.45 10.90
CA ARG A 31 -6.53 19.22 12.14
C ARG A 31 -7.32 20.53 12.18
N ARG A 32 -7.27 21.32 11.10
CA ARG A 32 -7.82 22.68 11.04
C ARG A 32 -9.34 22.72 10.94
N TYR A 33 -9.93 21.82 10.14
CA TYR A 33 -11.35 21.83 9.81
C TYR A 33 -12.11 20.61 10.34
N ARG A 34 -11.44 19.68 11.03
CA ARG A 34 -12.04 18.45 11.57
C ARG A 34 -12.74 17.61 10.50
N LEU A 35 -12.22 17.64 9.27
CA LEU A 35 -12.72 16.80 8.19
C LEU A 35 -12.42 15.34 8.48
N ASN A 36 -13.35 14.47 8.09
CA ASN A 36 -13.09 13.04 8.01
C ASN A 36 -11.85 12.77 7.15
N ALA A 37 -10.98 11.85 7.58
CA ALA A 37 -9.72 11.53 6.92
C ALA A 37 -9.91 11.22 5.43
N ARG A 38 -10.87 10.35 5.09
CA ARG A 38 -11.15 9.94 3.70
C ARG A 38 -11.65 11.12 2.86
N VAL A 39 -12.49 11.99 3.43
CA VAL A 39 -12.94 13.23 2.80
C VAL A 39 -11.76 14.18 2.56
N ALA A 40 -10.92 14.39 3.56
CA ALA A 40 -9.78 15.29 3.49
C ALA A 40 -8.80 14.86 2.39
N PHE A 41 -8.49 13.56 2.31
CA PHE A 41 -7.63 13.02 1.25
C PHE A 41 -8.25 13.18 -0.13
N ARG A 42 -9.54 12.84 -0.32
CA ARG A 42 -10.21 13.06 -1.60
C ARG A 42 -10.18 14.52 -2.04
N LEU A 43 -10.50 15.43 -1.12
CA LEU A 43 -10.52 16.86 -1.41
C LEU A 43 -9.12 17.43 -1.61
N ALA A 44 -8.09 16.88 -0.96
CA ALA A 44 -6.71 17.28 -1.18
C ALA A 44 -6.28 17.02 -2.63
N HIS A 45 -6.80 15.97 -3.26
CA HIS A 45 -6.63 15.71 -4.70
C HIS A 45 -7.51 16.58 -5.61
N GLY A 46 -8.47 17.31 -5.03
CA GLY A 46 -9.40 18.16 -5.75
C GLY A 46 -10.60 17.42 -6.34
N TRP A 47 -10.82 16.16 -5.98
CA TRP A 47 -11.79 15.30 -6.66
C TRP A 47 -13.19 15.37 -6.03
N THR A 48 -14.22 15.18 -6.86
CA THR A 48 -15.56 14.79 -6.39
C THR A 48 -15.59 13.30 -6.06
N GLN A 49 -16.67 12.82 -5.43
CA GLN A 49 -16.85 11.39 -5.16
C GLN A 49 -16.93 10.58 -6.46
N GLU A 50 -17.62 11.09 -7.48
CA GLU A 50 -17.71 10.49 -8.82
C GLU A 50 -16.35 10.44 -9.50
N GLU A 51 -15.54 11.50 -9.35
CA GLU A 51 -14.20 11.56 -9.92
C GLU A 51 -13.23 10.57 -9.25
N ALA A 52 -13.35 10.40 -7.93
CA ALA A 52 -12.61 9.38 -7.20
C ALA A 52 -13.02 7.97 -7.64
N ALA A 53 -14.33 7.74 -7.83
CA ALA A 53 -14.85 6.48 -8.36
C ALA A 53 -14.37 6.19 -9.80
N ARG A 54 -14.33 7.20 -10.67
CA ARG A 54 -13.75 7.05 -12.02
C ARG A 54 -12.29 6.61 -11.97
N ARG A 55 -11.47 7.27 -11.14
CA ARG A 55 -10.05 6.92 -11.00
C ARG A 55 -9.84 5.54 -10.39
N TRP A 56 -10.68 5.16 -9.43
CA TRP A 56 -10.70 3.82 -8.88
C TRP A 56 -10.94 2.78 -9.99
N ASN A 57 -12.02 2.92 -10.75
CA ASN A 57 -12.36 1.95 -11.79
C ASN A 57 -11.34 1.93 -12.92
N ALA A 58 -10.71 3.06 -13.23
CA ALA A 58 -9.61 3.10 -14.20
C ALA A 58 -8.39 2.30 -13.75
N ARG A 59 -8.11 2.25 -12.44
CA ARG A 59 -6.97 1.51 -11.88
C ARG A 59 -7.29 0.03 -11.63
N TRP A 60 -8.53 -0.29 -11.28
CA TRP A 60 -9.00 -1.65 -11.05
C TRP A 60 -10.22 -1.96 -11.94
N PRO A 61 -10.01 -2.15 -13.25
CA PRO A 61 -11.12 -2.28 -14.21
C PRO A 61 -11.90 -3.59 -14.10
N TYR A 62 -11.32 -4.62 -13.47
CA TYR A 62 -11.93 -5.94 -13.31
C TYR A 62 -12.83 -6.05 -12.08
N GLU A 63 -13.08 -4.95 -11.37
CA GLU A 63 -13.97 -4.96 -10.20
C GLU A 63 -15.44 -4.85 -10.64
N ASP A 64 -16.23 -5.86 -10.25
CA ASP A 64 -17.66 -5.96 -10.55
C ASP A 64 -18.48 -6.08 -9.23
N PRO A 65 -19.47 -5.21 -8.99
CA PRO A 65 -19.83 -4.03 -9.79
C PRO A 65 -18.79 -2.89 -9.68
N PRO A 66 -18.68 -2.04 -10.72
CA PRO A 66 -17.80 -0.88 -10.69
C PRO A 66 -18.18 0.07 -9.56
N LYS A 67 -17.19 0.76 -9.00
CA LYS A 67 -17.44 1.75 -7.93
C LYS A 67 -18.16 2.97 -8.48
N THR A 68 -19.02 3.54 -7.65
CA THR A 68 -19.77 4.76 -7.91
C THR A 68 -19.49 5.81 -6.83
N GLY A 69 -19.87 7.07 -7.06
CA GLY A 69 -19.76 8.11 -6.03
C GLY A 69 -20.46 7.73 -4.72
N LYS A 70 -21.56 6.96 -4.80
CA LYS A 70 -22.29 6.43 -3.64
C LYS A 70 -21.41 5.51 -2.76
N ALA A 71 -20.54 4.70 -3.36
CA ALA A 71 -19.62 3.85 -2.59
C ALA A 71 -18.64 4.70 -1.75
N PHE A 72 -18.08 5.77 -2.36
CA PHE A 72 -17.23 6.73 -1.67
C PHE A 72 -17.98 7.48 -0.57
N SER A 73 -19.22 7.90 -0.84
CA SER A 73 -20.08 8.52 0.18
C SER A 73 -20.26 7.63 1.41
N TYR A 74 -20.52 6.34 1.23
CA TYR A 74 -20.62 5.42 2.36
C TYR A 74 -19.34 5.33 3.19
N TRP A 75 -18.17 5.27 2.55
CA TRP A 75 -16.89 5.23 3.27
C TRP A 75 -16.57 6.54 3.98
N GLU A 76 -16.94 7.68 3.39
CA GLU A 76 -16.67 9.01 3.92
C GLU A 76 -17.59 9.42 5.08
N VAL A 77 -18.77 8.81 5.19
CA VAL A 77 -19.68 9.01 6.33
C VAL A 77 -19.29 8.13 7.52
N TRP A 78 -18.70 6.95 7.29
CA TRP A 78 -18.24 6.08 8.37
C TRP A 78 -17.16 6.79 9.22
N PRO A 79 -17.13 6.67 10.56
CA PRO A 79 -17.97 5.80 11.41
C PRO A 79 -19.34 6.37 11.80
N GLY A 80 -19.75 7.50 11.23
CA GLY A 80 -21.05 8.12 11.47
C GLY A 80 -22.24 7.35 10.91
N ARG A 81 -23.45 7.78 11.31
CA ARG A 81 -24.72 7.14 10.93
C ARG A 81 -24.91 7.14 9.42
N GLY A 82 -25.20 5.96 8.86
CA GLY A 82 -25.44 5.78 7.43
C GLY A 82 -24.18 5.51 6.61
N GLY A 83 -22.99 5.57 7.23
CA GLY A 83 -21.74 5.14 6.61
C GLY A 83 -21.57 3.62 6.64
N ARG A 84 -20.64 3.11 5.84
CA ARG A 84 -20.21 1.71 5.85
C ARG A 84 -18.70 1.63 6.01
N ALA A 85 -18.25 0.76 6.91
CA ALA A 85 -16.82 0.54 7.12
C ALA A 85 -16.16 0.07 5.81
N PRO A 86 -15.08 0.73 5.35
CA PRO A 86 -14.28 0.20 4.26
C PRO A 86 -13.59 -1.09 4.72
N SER A 87 -13.54 -2.11 3.85
CA SER A 87 -12.73 -3.31 4.11
C SER A 87 -11.24 -2.97 4.11
N THR A 88 -10.40 -3.86 4.64
CA THR A 88 -8.95 -3.70 4.61
C THR A 88 -8.42 -3.53 3.18
N GLN A 89 -8.92 -4.35 2.23
CA GLN A 89 -8.56 -4.22 0.82
C GLN A 89 -8.99 -2.87 0.25
N THR A 90 -10.18 -2.39 0.62
CA THR A 90 -10.64 -1.05 0.22
C THR A 90 -9.73 0.04 0.77
N LEU A 91 -9.33 -0.02 2.04
CA LEU A 91 -8.41 0.94 2.65
C LEU A 91 -7.05 0.94 1.94
N GLN A 92 -6.51 -0.22 1.61
CA GLN A 92 -5.25 -0.33 0.87
C GLN A 92 -5.35 0.33 -0.52
N ARG A 93 -6.42 0.03 -1.26
CA ARG A 93 -6.65 0.64 -2.59
C ARG A 93 -6.89 2.14 -2.48
N LEU A 94 -7.64 2.63 -1.49
CA LEU A 94 -7.80 4.06 -1.25
C LEU A 94 -6.44 4.72 -0.94
N ALA A 95 -5.58 4.05 -0.18
CA ALA A 95 -4.26 4.56 0.17
C ALA A 95 -3.34 4.66 -1.07
N GLU A 96 -3.36 3.65 -1.94
CA GLU A 96 -2.70 3.71 -3.24
C GLU A 96 -3.24 4.85 -4.10
N LEU A 97 -4.57 5.00 -4.17
CA LEU A 97 -5.24 6.02 -4.97
C LEU A 97 -4.92 7.44 -4.47
N TYR A 98 -4.84 7.62 -3.15
CA TYR A 98 -4.60 8.90 -2.51
C TYR A 98 -3.13 9.20 -2.19
N LEU A 99 -2.22 8.26 -2.48
CA LEU A 99 -0.78 8.38 -2.23
C LEU A 99 -0.47 8.61 -0.74
N CYS A 100 -1.05 7.78 0.12
CA CYS A 100 -0.84 7.83 1.57
C CYS A 100 -0.72 6.43 2.18
N ARG A 101 -0.53 6.35 3.50
CA ARG A 101 -0.57 5.07 4.22
C ARG A 101 -2.03 4.70 4.50
N PRO A 102 -2.41 3.41 4.53
CA PRO A 102 -3.76 3.00 4.92
C PRO A 102 -4.20 3.57 6.28
N GLY A 103 -3.28 3.66 7.24
CA GLY A 103 -3.54 4.27 8.55
C GLY A 103 -3.84 5.77 8.50
N ASP A 104 -3.35 6.52 7.51
CA ASP A 104 -3.68 7.94 7.36
C ASP A 104 -5.15 8.15 6.98
N LEU A 105 -5.84 7.10 6.52
CA LEU A 105 -7.25 7.14 6.15
C LEU A 105 -8.19 6.75 7.28
N LEU A 106 -7.68 6.46 8.47
CA LEU A 106 -8.48 6.19 9.66
C LEU A 106 -8.56 7.47 10.51
N ASP A 107 -9.76 7.77 10.99
CA ASP A 107 -9.95 8.83 11.98
C ASP A 107 -9.69 8.26 13.38
N GLY A 108 -9.19 9.09 14.28
CA GLY A 108 -8.88 8.71 15.65
C GLY A 108 -7.49 9.16 16.06
N ASP A 109 -7.15 8.87 17.31
CA ASP A 109 -5.84 9.19 17.85
C ASP A 109 -4.81 8.13 17.48
N ASP A 110 -3.59 8.60 17.22
CA ASP A 110 -2.42 7.73 17.06
C ASP A 110 -1.91 7.33 18.44
N PHE A 111 -2.39 6.18 18.93
CA PHE A 111 -2.01 5.64 20.23
C PHE A 111 -0.58 5.10 20.28
N GLY A 112 0.13 5.00 19.14
CA GLY A 112 1.56 4.64 19.13
C GLY A 112 2.41 5.64 19.91
N ARG A 113 1.94 6.89 20.03
CA ARG A 113 2.60 7.93 20.86
C ARG A 113 2.52 7.68 22.36
N LEU A 114 1.62 6.80 22.80
CA LEU A 114 1.52 6.39 24.20
C LEU A 114 2.49 5.25 24.52
N ASP A 115 3.06 4.61 23.49
CA ASP A 115 4.08 3.60 23.69
C ASP A 115 5.37 4.28 24.19
N THR A 116 5.87 3.79 25.32
CA THR A 116 7.12 4.27 25.93
C THR A 116 8.33 3.47 25.45
N GLY A 117 8.09 2.40 24.69
CA GLY A 117 9.12 1.66 23.97
C GLY A 117 9.85 2.54 22.97
N CYS A 118 11.12 2.23 22.74
CA CYS A 118 11.95 2.94 21.78
C CYS A 118 11.95 2.18 20.46
N ASP A 119 11.29 2.70 19.43
CA ASP A 119 11.36 2.21 18.05
C ASP A 119 12.67 2.63 17.35
N ASP A 120 13.78 2.76 18.09
CA ASP A 120 15.08 3.13 17.53
C ASP A 120 15.70 1.96 16.75
N VAL A 121 15.12 1.70 15.59
CA VAL A 121 15.82 1.11 14.45
C VAL A 121 16.51 2.25 13.69
N SER A 122 17.50 2.86 14.35
CA SER A 122 18.61 3.48 13.66
C SER A 122 19.06 2.52 12.58
N ARG A 123 18.97 2.97 11.33
CA ARG A 123 19.25 2.19 10.13
C ARG A 123 20.68 1.64 10.18
N GLU A 124 20.86 0.41 10.63
CA GLU A 124 22.08 -0.38 10.44
C GLU A 124 22.25 -0.77 8.96
N HIS A 125 22.38 0.21 8.07
CA HIS A 125 22.65 0.00 6.65
C HIS A 125 23.87 0.80 6.14
N GLU A 126 24.78 1.21 7.02
CA GLU A 126 25.95 2.00 6.61
C GLU A 126 27.30 1.57 7.22
N VAL A 127 27.45 0.31 7.67
CA VAL A 127 28.77 -0.24 8.09
C VAL A 127 28.98 -1.65 7.51
N GLY A 128 29.05 -1.73 6.18
CA GLY A 128 29.42 -2.98 5.48
C GLY A 128 30.13 -2.78 4.14
N ARG A 129 30.38 -1.53 3.73
CA ARG A 129 31.07 -1.19 2.47
C ARG A 129 32.26 -0.27 2.71
N SER A 130 33.18 -0.68 3.57
CA SER A 130 34.60 -0.33 3.43
C SER A 130 35.41 -1.04 4.52
N GLN A 131 36.53 -1.62 4.10
CA GLN A 131 37.57 -2.25 4.91
C GLN A 131 37.33 -3.70 5.36
N ALA A 132 37.53 -4.64 4.43
CA ALA A 132 38.26 -5.88 4.72
C ALA A 132 38.92 -6.40 3.43
N GLY A 133 39.67 -5.51 2.77
CA GLY A 133 40.59 -5.87 1.70
C GLY A 133 42.01 -5.75 2.20
N GLN A 134 42.42 -6.56 3.18
CA GLN A 134 43.84 -6.70 3.49
C GLN A 134 44.15 -8.00 4.25
N LEU A 135 44.77 -8.93 3.50
CA LEU A 135 45.89 -9.78 3.91
C LEU A 135 45.73 -10.68 5.16
N ILE A 136 45.41 -11.95 4.94
CA ILE A 136 46.19 -13.03 5.55
C ILE A 136 46.55 -14.05 4.47
N HIS A 137 47.82 -14.00 4.09
CA HIS A 137 48.57 -15.06 3.45
C HIS A 137 48.88 -16.11 4.53
N ASP A 138 48.67 -17.40 4.24
CA ASP A 138 49.62 -18.43 4.69
C ASP A 138 49.57 -19.65 3.75
N PRO A 139 50.72 -20.22 3.33
CA PRO A 139 50.82 -21.20 2.27
C PRO A 139 50.87 -22.62 2.82
N ARG A 140 50.24 -23.59 2.14
CA ARG A 140 50.75 -24.96 2.08
C ARG A 140 50.36 -25.61 0.75
N GLU A 141 51.35 -25.71 -0.13
CA GLU A 141 51.35 -26.61 -1.28
C GLU A 141 51.45 -28.06 -0.80
N HIS A 142 50.69 -28.98 -1.43
CA HIS A 142 51.21 -30.26 -1.90
C HIS A 142 50.26 -30.91 -2.93
N ARG A 143 50.67 -30.77 -4.20
CA ARG A 143 50.69 -31.75 -5.29
C ARG A 143 49.55 -32.78 -5.50
N SER A 144 48.91 -32.61 -6.65
CA SER A 144 48.89 -33.52 -7.82
C SER A 144 48.10 -34.85 -7.80
N GLY A 145 47.14 -34.97 -8.73
CA GLY A 145 46.69 -36.23 -9.34
C GLY A 145 45.38 -36.11 -10.16
N PRO A 146 45.25 -36.65 -11.40
CA PRO A 146 44.24 -36.21 -12.39
C PRO A 146 43.11 -37.21 -12.76
N ALA A 147 42.09 -36.68 -13.48
CA ALA A 147 41.19 -37.28 -14.51
C ALA A 147 40.22 -38.43 -14.12
N SER A 148 38.89 -38.20 -14.09
CA SER A 148 37.87 -38.43 -15.17
C SER A 148 37.22 -39.85 -15.13
N PRO A 149 36.20 -40.20 -15.94
CA PRO A 149 34.86 -39.61 -16.14
C PRO A 149 33.71 -40.68 -16.07
N GLY A 150 32.44 -40.27 -16.19
CA GLY A 150 31.29 -41.15 -16.49
C GLY A 150 30.09 -40.92 -15.54
N GLY A 151 28.83 -40.83 -15.97
CA GLY A 151 28.19 -40.99 -17.27
C GLY A 151 26.70 -41.34 -17.03
N GLY A 152 25.80 -40.79 -17.86
CA GLY A 152 24.49 -41.38 -18.20
C GLY A 152 23.27 -41.04 -17.32
N ASP A 153 22.48 -40.05 -17.76
CA ASP A 153 21.03 -40.06 -18.13
C ASP A 153 20.13 -41.27 -17.76
N PRO A 154 18.78 -41.24 -17.94
CA PRO A 154 17.74 -40.23 -17.67
C PRO A 154 16.46 -40.84 -16.97
N VAL A 155 15.43 -40.00 -16.77
CA VAL A 155 13.97 -40.26 -16.49
C VAL A 155 13.35 -41.37 -17.38
N PRO A 156 12.13 -41.96 -17.15
CA PRO A 156 10.88 -41.42 -16.55
C PRO A 156 10.02 -42.44 -15.75
N ASP A 157 8.80 -42.08 -15.31
CA ASP A 157 7.50 -42.74 -15.64
C ASP A 157 6.37 -42.27 -14.67
N VAL A 158 5.48 -41.37 -15.12
CA VAL A 158 4.05 -41.62 -15.45
C VAL A 158 3.22 -42.33 -14.37
N GLY A 159 2.25 -41.60 -13.83
CA GLY A 159 1.19 -42.12 -12.98
C GLY A 159 -0.11 -41.34 -13.20
N HIS A 160 -0.83 -41.74 -14.23
CA HIS A 160 -2.14 -41.26 -14.65
C HIS A 160 -3.25 -41.86 -13.78
N LEU A 161 -4.20 -41.06 -13.28
CA LEU A 161 -5.55 -41.46 -12.83
C LEU A 161 -6.39 -40.17 -12.68
N ALA A 162 -7.16 -39.78 -13.70
CA ALA A 162 -8.51 -40.25 -14.04
C ALA A 162 -9.61 -39.80 -13.06
N HIS A 163 -10.46 -38.90 -13.58
CA HIS A 163 -11.91 -38.78 -13.42
C HIS A 163 -12.59 -39.26 -12.14
N SER A 164 -13.39 -38.37 -11.53
CA SER A 164 -14.86 -38.57 -11.42
C SER A 164 -15.57 -37.36 -10.81
N LEU A 165 -16.54 -36.81 -11.56
CA LEU A 165 -17.69 -36.04 -11.06
C LEU A 165 -18.79 -37.02 -10.63
N PRO A 166 -19.67 -36.63 -9.70
CA PRO A 166 -21.11 -36.68 -9.98
C PRO A 166 -21.83 -35.40 -9.50
N ARG A 167 -22.62 -34.75 -10.36
CA ARG A 167 -24.08 -34.87 -10.53
C ARG A 167 -24.92 -34.48 -9.29
N HIS A 168 -25.60 -33.33 -9.43
CA HIS A 168 -26.83 -32.95 -8.73
C HIS A 168 -27.94 -34.01 -8.87
N PRO A 169 -28.89 -34.06 -7.92
CA PRO A 169 -30.22 -33.45 -8.09
C PRO A 169 -30.73 -32.83 -6.76
N ALA A 170 -31.84 -32.10 -6.61
CA ALA A 170 -32.93 -31.58 -7.44
C ALA A 170 -33.34 -30.22 -6.82
#